data_AF-A0A920L7M1-F1
#
_entry.id   AF-A0A920L7M1-F1
#
_cell.length_a   1.000
_cell.length_b   1.000
_cell.length_c   1.000
_cell.angle_alpha   90.00
_cell.angle_beta   90.00
_cell.angle_gamma   90.00
#
_symmetry.space_group_name_H-M   'P 1'
#
loop_
_entity.id
_entity.type
_entity.pdbx_description
1 polymer ?
#
loop_
_entity_poly.entity_id
_entity_poly.type
_entity_poly.pdbx_seq_one_letter_code
_entity_poly.pdbx_strand_id
1 'polypeptide(L)' 'MRIGQISFLDLSTSAENPYGSSKLSSRYQGQKDATASKIHLDFDSQIKHTDE' A
#
# COMPACT_ATOMS: atom_id res chain seq x y z
N MET A 1 18.62 -13.71 14.80
CA MET A 1 18.63 -14.79 13.77
C MET A 1 18.48 -14.16 12.39
N ARG A 2 19.01 -14.79 11.32
CA ARG A 2 18.68 -14.38 9.94
C ARG A 2 17.27 -14.89 9.60
N ILE A 3 16.38 -14.00 9.18
CA ILE A 3 14.95 -14.30 8.96
C ILE A 3 14.50 -14.10 7.50
N GLY A 4 15.37 -13.58 6.64
CA GLY A 4 15.04 -13.38 5.23
C GLY A 4 16.15 -12.69 4.44
N GLN A 5 15.85 -12.51 3.16
CA GLN A 5 16.67 -11.81 2.17
C GLN A 5 15.72 -11.05 1.22
N ILE A 6 16.21 -9.98 0.59
CA ILE A 6 15.47 -9.20 -0.39
C ILE A 6 16.24 -9.26 -1.71
N SER A 7 15.51 -9.51 -2.80
CA SER A 7 16.01 -9.40 -4.17
C SER A 7 15.25 -8.31 -4.89
N PHE A 8 15.90 -7.65 -5.85
CA PHE A 8 15.33 -6.54 -6.61
C PHE A 8 15.17 -6.92 -8.08
N LEU A 9 14.17 -6.33 -8.74
CA LEU A 9 13.96 -6.41 -10.18
C LEU A 9 13.78 -5.00 -10.72
N ASP A 10 14.30 -4.75 -11.91
CA ASP A 10 14.12 -3.48 -12.60
C ASP A 10 12.75 -3.40 -13.26
N LEU A 11 12.13 -2.23 -13.17
CA LEU A 11 10.95 -1.90 -13.98
C LEU A 11 11.40 -1.51 -15.38
N SER A 12 10.54 -1.74 -16.38
CA SER A 12 10.80 -1.30 -17.76
C SER A 12 10.90 0.22 -17.89
N THR A 13 10.20 0.96 -17.02
CA THR A 13 10.22 2.43 -16.90
C THR A 13 9.97 2.85 -15.45
N SER A 14 10.19 4.12 -15.13
CA SER A 14 9.83 4.67 -13.82
C SER A 14 8.31 4.56 -13.58
N ALA A 15 7.92 4.18 -12.36
CA ALA A 15 6.51 4.15 -11.98
C ALA A 15 5.91 5.56 -12.00
N GLU A 16 4.81 5.76 -12.72
CA GLU A 16 4.13 7.06 -12.83
C GLU A 16 3.61 7.54 -11.46
N ASN A 17 3.06 6.63 -10.67
CA ASN A 17 2.55 6.89 -9.33
C ASN A 17 3.20 5.92 -8.34
N PRO A 18 4.41 6.24 -7.82
CA PRO A 18 5.10 5.39 -6.84
C PRO A 18 4.30 5.21 -5.55
N TYR A 19 4.58 4.15 -4.80
CA TYR A 19 4.00 3.95 -3.47
C TYR A 19 4.26 5.16 -2.57
N GLY A 20 3.24 5.64 -1.86
CA GLY A 20 3.30 6.85 -1.04
C GLY A 20 3.04 8.16 -1.78
N SER A 21 2.88 8.12 -3.11
CA SER A 21 2.44 9.31 -3.88
C SER A 21 1.04 9.76 -3.45
N SER A 22 0.77 11.07 -3.53
CA SER A 22 -0.51 11.66 -3.09
C SER A 22 -1.73 11.18 -3.88
N LYS A 23 -1.54 10.72 -5.12
CA LYS A 23 -2.60 10.13 -5.96
C LYS A 23 -3.02 8.76 -5.48
N LEU A 24 -2.14 8.05 -4.76
CA LEU A 24 -2.42 6.73 -4.21
C LEU A 24 -2.81 6.83 -2.75
N SER A 25 -3.82 6.08 -2.35
CA SER A 25 -4.18 5.87 -0.95
C SER A 25 -3.24 4.88 -0.25
N SER A 26 -1.92 5.05 -0.41
CA SER A 26 -0.90 4.19 0.21
C SER A 26 -0.96 4.29 1.75
N ARG A 27 -1.13 3.15 2.42
CA ARG A 27 -1.47 3.13 3.86
C ARG A 27 -0.28 3.02 4.82
N TYR A 28 0.87 2.58 4.32
CA TYR A 28 2.01 2.15 5.14
C TYR A 28 3.35 2.79 4.75
N GLN A 29 3.33 3.90 4.00
CA GLN A 29 4.55 4.66 3.70
C GLN A 29 5.21 5.11 5.01
N GLY A 30 6.51 4.79 5.18
CA GLY A 30 7.27 5.17 6.38
C GLY A 30 7.04 4.28 7.61
N GLN A 31 6.48 3.08 7.46
CA GLN A 31 6.31 2.12 8.55
C GLN A 31 7.67 1.73 9.18
N LYS A 32 7.75 1.78 10.51
CA LYS A 32 8.97 1.44 11.30
C LYS A 32 8.87 0.12 12.06
N ASP A 33 7.67 -0.21 12.51
CA ASP A 33 7.38 -1.40 13.33
C ASP A 33 6.22 -2.20 12.72
N ALA A 34 5.78 -3.26 13.38
CA ALA A 34 4.61 -4.04 12.99
C ALA A 34 3.32 -3.20 13.13
N THR A 35 2.92 -2.54 12.04
CA THR A 35 1.72 -1.69 11.99
C THR A 35 0.49 -2.55 11.72
N ALA A 36 -0.56 -2.37 12.52
CA ALA A 36 -1.83 -3.06 12.35
C ALA A 36 -2.51 -2.72 11.01
N SER A 37 -3.42 -3.59 10.56
CA SER A 37 -4.14 -3.39 9.31
C SER A 37 -4.98 -2.11 9.31
N LYS A 38 -4.88 -1.34 8.22
CA LYS A 38 -5.63 -0.10 7.96
C LYS A 38 -6.75 -0.27 6.94
N ILE A 39 -7.16 -1.51 6.64
CA ILE A 39 -8.24 -1.79 5.66
C ILE A 39 -9.58 -1.11 6.02
N HIS A 40 -9.85 -0.91 7.30
CA HIS A 40 -11.07 -0.26 7.79
C HIS A 40 -11.23 1.18 7.26
N LEU A 41 -10.14 1.85 6.84
CA LEU A 41 -10.21 3.20 6.26
C LEU A 41 -10.93 3.24 4.91
N ASP A 42 -11.00 2.11 4.21
CA ASP A 42 -11.67 1.98 2.91
C ASP A 42 -13.11 1.44 3.05
N PHE A 43 -13.49 0.97 4.24
CA PHE A 43 -14.75 0.25 4.47
C PHE A 43 -15.98 1.06 4.04
N ASP A 44 -16.05 2.34 4.45
CA ASP A 44 -17.19 3.21 4.12
C ASP A 44 -17.24 3.59 2.63
N SER A 45 -16.09 3.62 1.96
CA SER A 45 -16.02 3.94 0.52
C SER A 45 -16.38 2.75 -0.37
N GLN A 46 -16.13 1.51 0.09
CA GLN A 46 -16.37 0.31 -0.69
C GLN A 46 -17.80 -0.23 -0.56
N ILE A 47 -18.50 0.08 0.54
CA ILE A 47 -19.87 -0.42 0.77
C ILE A 47 -20.93 0.43 0.05
N LYS A 48 -20.66 1.71 -0.21
CA LYS A 48 -21.58 2.64 -0.91
C LYS A 48 -21.87 2.31 -2.38
N HIS A 49 -21.25 1.28 -2.95
CA HIS A 49 -21.54 0.80 -4.31
C HIS A 49 -22.51 -0.39 -4.36
N THR A 50 -23.16 -0.74 -3.26
CA THR A 50 -24.12 -1.87 -3.20
C THR A 50 -25.60 -1.43 -3.18
N ASP A 51 -25.85 -0.13 -3.35
CA ASP A 51 -27.21 0.45 -3.40
C ASP A 51 -27.58 0.95 -4.81
N GLU A 52 -27.29 0.15 -5.85
CA GLU A 52 -27.99 0.17 -7.15
C GLU A 52 -28.66 -1.18 -7.43
#